data_AF-A0A258BUJ2-F1
#
_entry.id   AF-A0A258BUJ2-F1
#
_cell.length_a   1.000
_cell.length_b   1.000
_cell.length_c   1.000
_cell.angle_alpha   90.00
_cell.angle_beta   90.00
_cell.angle_gamma   90.00
#
_symmetry.space_group_name_H-M   'P 1'
#
loop_
_entity.id
_entity.type
_entity.pdbx_description
1 polymer ?
#
loop_
_entity_poly.entity_id
_entity_poly.type
_entity_poly.pdbx_seq_one_letter_code
_entity_poly.pdbx_strand_id
1 'polypeptide(L)'
;MTSQALELPTVTTEYNGWTNRETLVVNLWLTNDECYYQELCSIIKNFEADEQPEEIEQYAHWVIDIDDSSMTSDLLSASLGRVNWYEIAENNR
;
A
#
# COMPACT_ATOMS: atom_id res chain seq x y z
N MET A 1 -41.89 17.33 -21.87
CA MET A 1 -41.19 16.80 -20.68
C MET A 1 -39.96 16.10 -21.20
N THR A 2 -38.82 16.80 -21.22
CA THR A 2 -37.57 16.25 -21.75
C THR A 2 -36.63 16.14 -20.55
N SER A 3 -36.52 14.93 -20.02
CA SER A 3 -35.70 14.62 -18.86
C SER A 3 -34.23 14.89 -19.19
N GLN A 4 -33.59 15.74 -18.40
CA GLN A 4 -32.14 15.89 -18.40
C GLN A 4 -31.52 14.59 -17.88
N ALA A 5 -30.64 13.99 -18.67
CA ALA A 5 -29.67 13.04 -18.16
C ALA A 5 -28.60 13.86 -17.43
N LEU A 6 -28.56 13.75 -16.10
CA LEU A 6 -27.42 14.18 -15.30
C LEU A 6 -26.27 13.21 -15.62
N GLU A 7 -25.31 13.64 -16.42
CA GLU A 7 -24.01 12.96 -16.48
C GLU A 7 -23.30 13.20 -15.12
N LEU A 8 -23.32 12.19 -14.27
CA LEU A 8 -22.50 12.16 -13.06
C LEU A 8 -21.05 11.88 -13.48
N PRO A 9 -20.07 12.70 -13.10
CA PRO A 9 -18.67 12.33 -13.27
C PRO A 9 -18.33 11.28 -12.20
N THR A 10 -18.27 10.00 -12.56
CA THR A 10 -17.94 8.92 -11.62
C THR A 10 -16.57 8.31 -11.91
N VAL A 11 -15.51 9.12 -11.91
CA VAL A 11 -14.12 8.60 -11.95
C VAL A 11 -13.21 9.57 -11.19
N THR A 12 -13.12 9.47 -9.86
CA THR A 12 -12.04 10.15 -9.11
C THR A 12 -11.81 9.64 -7.67
N THR A 13 -12.26 8.44 -7.27
CA THR A 13 -12.06 7.99 -5.87
C THR A 13 -11.97 6.47 -5.67
N GLU A 14 -11.73 5.68 -6.72
CA GLU A 14 -11.47 4.26 -6.49
C GLU A 14 -10.12 4.18 -5.77
N TYR A 15 -10.13 3.72 -4.51
CA TYR A 15 -8.96 3.64 -3.63
C TYR A 15 -8.47 4.96 -3.00
N ASN A 16 -9.32 5.99 -2.88
CA ASN A 16 -9.01 7.22 -2.13
C ASN A 16 -7.73 7.96 -2.60
N GLY A 17 -7.45 7.92 -3.92
CA GLY A 17 -6.28 8.58 -4.50
C GLY A 17 -5.03 7.72 -4.59
N TRP A 18 -5.08 6.47 -4.10
CA TRP A 18 -4.02 5.49 -4.26
C TRP A 18 -4.12 4.76 -5.61
N THR A 19 -2.99 4.32 -6.16
CA THR A 19 -2.95 3.69 -7.49
C THR A 19 -3.76 2.38 -7.61
N ASN A 20 -3.88 1.62 -6.51
CA ASN A 20 -4.69 0.41 -6.44
C ASN A 20 -5.10 0.07 -4.99
N ARG A 21 -5.94 -0.96 -4.85
CA ARG A 21 -6.47 -1.40 -3.56
C ARG A 21 -5.38 -1.93 -2.64
N GLU A 22 -4.45 -2.70 -3.17
CA GLU A 22 -3.36 -3.32 -2.41
C GLU A 22 -2.48 -2.26 -1.76
N THR A 23 -2.14 -1.20 -2.52
CA THR A 23 -1.35 -0.05 -2.04
C THR A 23 -2.10 0.72 -0.94
N LEU A 24 -3.39 1.00 -1.15
CA LEU A 24 -4.23 1.62 -0.11
C LEU A 24 -4.24 0.77 1.17
N VAL A 25 -4.47 -0.54 1.05
CA VAL A 25 -4.61 -1.44 2.21
C VAL A 25 -3.32 -1.53 3.00
N VAL A 26 -2.17 -1.66 2.32
CA VAL A 26 -0.87 -1.70 3.02
C VAL A 26 -0.57 -0.39 3.71
N ASN A 27 -0.80 0.75 3.05
CA ASN A 27 -0.62 2.06 3.71
C ASN A 27 -1.50 2.18 4.96
N LEU A 28 -2.78 1.79 4.87
CA LEU A 28 -3.68 1.83 6.03
C LEU A 28 -3.15 0.97 7.18
N TRP A 29 -2.64 -0.23 6.92
CA TRP A 29 -2.06 -1.07 7.97
C TRP A 29 -0.82 -0.45 8.61
N LEU A 30 0.10 0.07 7.81
CA LEU A 30 1.35 0.65 8.32
C LEU A 30 1.12 1.95 9.10
N THR A 31 0.09 2.72 8.77
CA THR A 31 -0.18 4.03 9.38
C THR A 31 -1.19 4.01 10.52
N ASN A 32 -1.94 2.90 10.69
CA ASN A 32 -3.03 2.85 11.67
C ASN A 32 -2.59 2.41 13.08
N ASP A 33 -1.46 1.71 13.21
CA ASP A 33 -0.85 1.39 14.50
C ASP A 33 0.48 2.11 14.65
N GLU A 34 0.70 2.72 15.82
CA GLU A 34 1.91 3.49 16.12
C GLU A 34 3.19 2.67 15.95
N CYS A 35 3.17 1.37 16.29
CA CYS A 35 4.36 0.53 16.17
C CYS A 35 4.80 0.37 14.71
N TYR A 36 3.87 0.13 13.79
CA TYR A 36 4.17 -0.03 12.36
C TYR A 36 4.53 1.32 11.73
N TYR A 37 3.87 2.38 12.18
CA TYR A 37 4.12 3.72 11.66
C TYR A 37 5.51 4.23 12.03
N GLN A 38 5.95 4.00 13.27
CA GLN A 38 7.29 4.36 13.71
C GLN A 38 8.37 3.64 12.90
N GLU A 39 8.18 2.37 12.57
CA GLU A 39 9.12 1.63 11.74
C GLU A 39 9.11 2.13 10.29
N LEU A 40 7.94 2.43 9.72
CA LEU A 40 7.84 3.08 8.40
C LEU A 40 8.62 4.41 8.37
N CYS A 41 8.43 5.27 9.38
CA CYS A 41 9.19 6.51 9.51
C CYS A 41 10.69 6.28 9.68
N SER A 42 11.08 5.21 10.40
CA SER A 42 12.48 4.80 10.56
C SER A 42 13.09 4.44 9.20
N ILE A 43 12.39 3.64 8.40
CA ILE A 43 12.83 3.25 7.06
C ILE A 43 13.00 4.48 6.17
N ILE A 44 11.97 5.34 6.11
CA ILE A 44 11.99 6.56 5.27
C ILE A 44 13.13 7.52 5.67
N LYS A 45 13.48 7.56 6.95
CA LYS A 45 14.54 8.44 7.47
C LYS A 45 15.95 7.89 7.24
N ASN A 46 16.12 6.58 7.28
CA ASN A 46 17.44 5.95 7.34
C ASN A 46 17.92 5.36 6.01
N PHE A 47 17.03 5.17 5.03
CA PHE A 47 17.36 4.63 3.71
C PHE A 47 17.19 5.68 2.61
N GLU A 48 17.98 5.52 1.55
CA GLU A 48 17.90 6.40 0.37
C GLU A 48 16.59 6.17 -0.40
N ALA A 49 16.17 7.16 -1.19
CA ALA A 49 14.86 7.17 -1.83
C ALA A 49 14.60 5.96 -2.76
N ASP A 50 15.65 5.41 -3.36
CA ASP A 50 15.62 4.23 -4.23
C ASP A 50 15.64 2.90 -3.46
N GLU A 51 16.10 2.90 -2.20
CA GLU A 51 16.16 1.74 -1.30
C GLU A 51 14.88 1.59 -0.46
N GLN A 52 14.23 2.71 -0.10
CA GLN A 52 13.01 2.74 0.71
C GLN A 52 11.91 1.74 0.28
N PRO A 53 11.57 1.59 -1.01
CA PRO A 53 10.51 0.68 -1.42
C PRO A 53 10.80 -0.78 -1.07
N GLU A 54 12.05 -1.22 -1.26
CA GLU A 54 12.49 -2.59 -0.99
C GLU A 54 12.51 -2.87 0.52
N GLU A 55 12.91 -1.89 1.32
CA GLU A 55 12.90 -2.00 2.79
C GLU A 55 11.48 -2.03 3.37
N ILE A 56 10.56 -1.23 2.83
CA ILE A 56 9.14 -1.26 3.21
C ILE A 56 8.51 -2.62 2.86
N GLU A 57 8.82 -3.16 1.67
CA GLU A 57 8.35 -4.47 1.24
C GLU A 57 8.86 -5.59 2.16
N GLN A 58 10.16 -5.59 2.47
CA GLN A 58 10.76 -6.55 3.41
C GLN A 58 10.11 -6.46 4.79
N TYR A 59 9.86 -5.25 5.29
CA TYR A 59 9.17 -5.05 6.55
C TYR A 59 7.74 -5.62 6.52
N ALA A 60 6.99 -5.37 5.45
CA ALA A 60 5.64 -5.92 5.29
C ALA A 60 5.66 -7.46 5.26
N HIS A 61 6.64 -8.07 4.60
CA HIS A 61 6.84 -9.51 4.62
C HIS A 61 7.14 -10.05 6.02
N TRP A 62 7.97 -9.34 6.79
CA TRP A 62 8.28 -9.69 8.17
C TRP A 62 7.05 -9.59 9.09
N VAL A 63 6.21 -8.56 8.94
CA VAL A 63 4.98 -8.39 9.74
C VAL A 63 3.97 -9.50 9.50
N ILE A 64 3.88 -10.03 8.28
CA ILE A 64 2.87 -11.04 7.91
C ILE A 64 3.35 -12.47 8.24
N ASP A 65 4.64 -12.67 8.55
CA ASP A 65 5.23 -13.97 8.92
C ASP A 65 4.90 -15.09 7.90
N ILE A 66 5.17 -14.82 6.62
CA ILE A 66 4.90 -15.76 5.52
C ILE A 66 6.05 -16.78 5.44
N ASP A 67 6.05 -17.78 6.31
CA ASP A 67 7.15 -18.79 6.37
C ASP A 67 6.79 -20.13 5.67
N ASP A 68 5.50 -20.40 5.44
CA ASP A 68 5.01 -21.66 4.87
C ASP A 68 4.52 -21.53 3.42
N SER A 69 5.11 -22.35 2.53
CA SER A 69 4.64 -22.52 1.15
C SER A 69 3.25 -23.13 1.11
N SER A 70 2.26 -22.27 0.88
CA SER A 70 0.84 -22.58 0.94
C SER A 70 0.07 -21.74 -0.08
N MET A 71 -1.16 -22.14 -0.39
CA MET A 71 -2.04 -21.31 -1.23
C MET A 71 -2.24 -19.90 -0.64
N THR A 72 -2.23 -19.77 0.68
CA THR A 72 -2.32 -18.48 1.37
C THR A 72 -1.08 -17.63 1.12
N SER A 73 0.13 -18.20 1.27
CA SER A 73 1.38 -17.48 0.98
C SER A 73 1.43 -17.04 -0.49
N ASP A 74 1.02 -17.90 -1.42
CA ASP A 74 1.03 -17.59 -2.85
C ASP A 74 0.08 -16.42 -3.19
N LEU A 75 -1.13 -16.42 -2.62
CA LEU A 75 -2.10 -15.35 -2.82
C LEU A 75 -1.66 -14.03 -2.17
N LEU A 76 -1.06 -14.09 -0.97
CA LEU A 76 -0.56 -12.92 -0.28
C LEU A 76 0.65 -12.32 -1.01
N SER A 77 1.63 -13.14 -1.38
CA SER A 77 2.79 -12.70 -2.18
C SER A 77 2.36 -12.12 -3.52
N ALA A 78 1.39 -12.73 -4.21
CA ALA A 78 0.84 -12.18 -5.44
C ALA A 78 0.14 -10.82 -5.25
N SER A 79 -0.44 -10.58 -4.07
CA SER A 79 -1.08 -9.29 -3.73
C SER A 79 -0.03 -8.25 -3.34
N LEU A 80 0.98 -8.62 -2.56
CA LEU A 80 2.10 -7.75 -2.19
C LEU A 80 2.89 -7.31 -3.42
N GLY A 81 3.10 -8.20 -4.40
CA GLY A 81 3.75 -7.85 -5.67
C GLY A 81 2.98 -6.87 -6.56
N ARG A 82 1.75 -6.46 -6.18
CA ARG A 82 0.98 -5.40 -6.85
C ARG A 82 1.03 -4.07 -6.11
N VAL A 83 1.59 -4.04 -4.90
CA VAL A 83 1.71 -2.81 -4.10
C VAL A 83 2.70 -1.87 -4.78
N ASN A 84 2.33 -0.59 -4.87
CA ASN A 84 3.25 0.45 -5.30
C ASN A 84 4.04 0.97 -4.10
N TRP A 85 5.14 0.27 -3.78
CA TRP A 85 5.98 0.59 -2.63
C TRP A 85 6.60 1.99 -2.68
N TYR A 86 6.90 2.49 -3.88
CA TYR A 86 7.36 3.88 -4.09
C TYR A 86 6.32 4.90 -3.64
N GLU A 87 5.05 4.68 -3.99
CA GLU A 87 3.97 5.59 -3.61
C GLU A 87 3.72 5.61 -2.10
N ILE A 88 3.90 4.47 -1.41
CA ILE A 88 3.85 4.42 0.05
C ILE A 88 4.99 5.26 0.65
N ALA A 89 6.21 5.10 0.15
CA ALA A 89 7.35 5.88 0.61
C ALA A 89 7.11 7.40 0.39
N GLU A 90 6.68 7.80 -0.81
CA GLU A 90 6.44 9.21 -1.15
C GLU A 90 5.35 9.87 -0.31
N ASN A 91 4.25 9.17 -0.02
CA ASN A 91 3.13 9.74 0.74
C ASN A 91 3.37 9.81 2.26
N ASN A 92 4.44 9.18 2.77
CA ASN A 92 4.77 9.15 4.21
C ASN A 92 6.13 9.80 4.54
N ARG A 93 6.67 10.63 3.62
CA ARG A 93 7.91 11.42 3.81
C ARG A 93 7.78 12.54 4.85
#